data_AF-A0A8T4JGE3-F1
#
_entry.id   AF-A0A8T4JGE3-F1
#
_cell.length_a   1.000
_cell.length_b   1.000
_cell.length_c   1.000
_cell.angle_alpha   90.00
_cell.angle_beta   90.00
_cell.angle_gamma   90.00
#
_symmetry.space_group_name_H-M   'P 1'
#
loop_
_entity.id
_entity.type
_entity.pdbx_description
1 polymer ?
#
loop_
_entity_poly.entity_id
_entity_poly.type
_entity_poly.pdbx_seq_one_letter_code
_entity_poly.pdbx_strand_id
1 'polypeptide(L)' 'MGKRILVTSALPYVNNVPHLGNIIGCVLSADVFARYQRSAGREILYI' A
#
# COMPACT_ATOMS: atom_id res chain seq x y z
N MET A 1 24.07 -1.81 -2.79
CA MET A 1 22.84 -1.97 -3.59
C MET A 1 21.67 -1.98 -2.62
N GLY A 2 20.81 -0.95 -2.63
CA GLY A 2 19.75 -0.79 -1.63
C GLY A 2 18.67 -1.88 -1.75
N LYS A 3 18.03 -2.25 -0.64
CA LYS A 3 16.94 -3.24 -0.62
C LYS A 3 15.72 -2.67 -1.35
N ARG A 4 15.29 -3.33 -2.42
CA ARG A 4 14.06 -3.01 -3.15
C ARG A 4 12.85 -3.55 -2.40
N ILE A 5 11.83 -2.72 -2.22
CA ILE A 5 10.62 -3.07 -1.49
C ILE A 5 9.45 -3.09 -2.48
N LEU A 6 8.77 -4.23 -2.56
CA LEU A 6 7.48 -4.35 -3.25
C LEU A 6 6.39 -4.42 -2.19
N VAL A 7 5.43 -3.50 -2.27
CA VAL A 7 4.23 -3.48 -1.42
C VAL A 7 3.04 -3.76 -2.31
N THR A 8 2.15 -4.63 -1.85
CA THR A 8 0.86 -4.85 -2.48
C THR A 8 -0.27 -4.69 -1.47
N SER A 9 -1.43 -4.23 -1.94
CA SER A 9 -2.65 -4.24 -1.15
C SER A 9 -3.60 -5.34 -1.62
N ALA A 10 -4.50 -5.79 -0.72
CA ALA A 10 -5.55 -6.70 -1.12
C ALA A 10 -6.49 -6.00 -2.12
N LEU A 11 -6.65 -6.59 -3.30
CA LEU A 11 -7.51 -6.06 -4.35
C LEU A 11 -8.97 -5.99 -3.85
N PRO A 12 -9.61 -4.82 -3.84
CA PRO A 12 -11.02 -4.71 -3.46
C PRO A 12 -11.88 -5.45 -4.49
N TYR A 13 -12.90 -6.16 -4.02
CA TYR A 13 -13.82 -6.87 -4.91
C TYR A 13 -14.60 -5.87 -5.77
N VAL A 14 -14.54 -6.05 -7.09
CA VAL A 14 -14.99 -5.05 -8.08
C VAL A 14 -16.47 -4.68 -7.97
N ASN A 15 -17.34 -5.59 -7.54
CA ASN A 15 -18.78 -5.36 -7.53
C ASN A 15 -19.31 -4.71 -6.25
N ASN A 16 -18.46 -4.51 -5.24
CA ASN A 16 -18.90 -3.94 -3.96
C ASN A 16 -18.25 -2.58 -3.72
N VAL A 17 -19.03 -1.63 -3.23
CA VAL A 17 -18.50 -0.34 -2.78
C VAL A 17 -17.65 -0.58 -1.52
N PRO A 18 -16.35 -0.28 -1.53
CA PRO A 18 -15.51 -0.44 -0.34
C PRO A 18 -15.99 0.52 0.75
N HIS A 19 -16.19 -0.01 1.95
CA HIS A 19 -16.47 0.80 3.13
C HIS A 19 -15.17 1.18 3.84
N LEU A 20 -15.25 2.07 4.85
CA LEU A 20 -14.08 2.59 5.56
C LEU A 20 -13.20 1.46 6.14
N GLY A 21 -13.83 0.40 6.66
CA GLY A 21 -13.14 -0.81 7.11
C GLY A 21 -12.27 -1.50 6.04
N ASN A 22 -12.71 -1.56 4.78
CA ASN A 22 -11.88 -2.11 3.71
C ASN A 22 -10.68 -1.20 3.43
N ILE A 23 -10.92 0.11 3.38
CA ILE A 23 -9.88 1.10 3.05
C ILE A 23 -8.76 1.11 4.09
N ILE A 24 -9.11 1.16 5.39
CA ILE A 24 -8.12 1.15 6.47
C ILE A 24 -7.36 -0.20 6.52
N GLY A 25 -8.05 -1.30 6.24
CA GLY A 25 -7.52 -2.66 6.36
C GLY A 25 -6.55 -3.06 5.25
N CYS A 26 -6.66 -2.49 4.05
CA CYS A 26 -5.74 -2.79 2.95
C CYS A 26 -5.05 -1.54 2.38
N VAL A 27 -5.78 -0.70 1.66
CA VAL A 27 -5.20 0.32 0.77
C VAL A 27 -4.49 1.44 1.54
N LEU A 28 -5.09 1.91 2.64
CA LEU A 28 -4.55 3.04 3.41
C LEU A 28 -3.33 2.63 4.23
N SER A 29 -3.38 1.46 4.87
CA SER A 29 -2.24 0.93 5.63
C SER A 29 -1.02 0.70 4.72
N ALA A 30 -1.23 0.14 3.52
CA ALA A 30 -0.18 -0.04 2.53
C ALA A 30 0.37 1.30 2.00
N ASP A 31 -0.48 2.29 1.75
CA ASP A 31 -0.07 3.63 1.29
C ASP A 31 0.80 4.36 2.32
N VAL A 32 0.42 4.33 3.60
CA VAL A 32 1.21 4.96 4.68
C VAL A 32 2.61 4.35 4.77
N PHE A 33 2.71 3.02 4.71
CA PHE A 33 4.01 2.34 4.70
C PHE A 33 4.82 2.69 3.45
N ALA A 34 4.18 2.73 2.28
CA ALA A 34 4.85 3.09 1.03
C ALA A 34 5.43 4.51 1.07
N ARG A 35 4.67 5.48 1.61
CA ARG A 35 5.11 6.87 1.78
C ARG A 35 6.27 6.98 2.77
N TYR A 36 6.19 6.29 3.91
CA TYR A 36 7.26 6.28 4.89
C TYR A 36 8.58 5.74 4.32
N GLN A 37 8.53 4.65 3.55
CA GLN A 37 9.74 4.10 2.94
C GLN A 37 10.31 5.01 1.84
N ARG A 38 9.43 5.66 1.07
CA ARG A 38 9.84 6.65 0.06
C ARG A 38 10.53 7.87 0.68
N SER A 39 9.98 8.41 1.78
CA SER A 39 10.61 9.53 2.48
C SER A 39 11.93 9.15 3.16
N ALA A 40 12.09 7.88 3.55
CA ALA A 40 13.35 7.33 4.04
C ALA A 40 14.37 6.99 2.93
N GLY A 41 14.13 7.40 1.68
CA GLY A 41 15.07 7.24 0.56
C GLY A 41 15.19 5.81 0.02
N ARG A 42 14.23 4.93 0.31
CA ARG A 42 14.24 3.53 -0.15
C ARG A 42 13.55 3.39 -1.51
N GLU A 43 14.09 2.52 -2.36
CA GLU A 43 13.49 2.16 -3.63
C GLU A 43 12.26 1.26 -3.39
N ILE A 44 11.06 1.81 -3.61
CA ILE A 44 9.79 1.15 -3.32
C ILE A 44 8.80 1.26 -4.47
N LEU A 45 8.12 0.15 -4.75
CA LEU A 45 6.99 0.07 -5.67
C LEU A 45 5.75 -0.39 -4.90
N TYR A 46 4.63 0.32 -5.08
CA TYR A 46 3.33 -0.02 -4.50
C TYR A 46 2.33 -0.28 -5.63
N ILE A 47 1.67 -1.45 -5.60
CA ILE A 47 0.64 -1.91 -6.53
C ILE A 47 -0.62 -2.35 -5.78
#